data_AF-A0A9E0LJP5-F1
#
_entry.id   AF-A0A9E0LJP5-F1
#
_cell.length_a   1.000
_cell.length_b   1.000
_cell.length_c   1.000
_cell.angle_alpha   90.00
_cell.angle_beta   90.00
_cell.angle_gamma   90.00
#
_symmetry.space_group_name_H-M   'P 1'
#
loop_
_entity.id
_entity.type
_entity.pdbx_description
1 polymer ?
#
loop_
_entity_poly.entity_id
_entity_poly.type
_entity_poly.pdbx_seq_one_letter_code
_entity_poly.pdbx_strand_id
1 'polypeptide(L)'
;MGSDKLLPRGRYLVSTRNSIKFLALASSIMLFSTGCSSVPDLDNKKLTEQVQDLQSENASLKAQLAILKDSFAQRKIGELKSALAGSENIAIKPQLASSTGAIPSRKNTITSANTSTDATSTLPIAKSFDDLNDCPSKSMIEDLARLHIFDETAEFKPNQPITRGEYVTWLCKAYNAIQPGQRQLHLAPQAGQQFKDVSANHPAYKYIQALAYTGYSIGYLDGTFRPDQPLSREEMIGIKVALDCGKDLPPYRSQMECVWKFTDGKQVDERFTGYVHQDFYISGPKGNNIQRAFGKIGVFHPKQAVLRNEAAATLWQEGQFGFNGPITAGSVTNI
;
A
#
# COMPACT_ATOMS: atom_id res chain seq x y z
N MET A 1 -22.35 -19.79 -46.38
CA MET A 1 -22.78 -18.53 -45.72
C MET A 1 -22.87 -18.83 -44.23
N GLY A 2 -22.15 -18.27 -43.28
CA GLY A 2 -20.96 -17.42 -43.20
C GLY A 2 -20.56 -17.54 -41.71
N SER A 3 -19.36 -18.02 -41.42
CA SER A 3 -18.17 -17.24 -41.04
C SER A 3 -17.93 -17.28 -39.53
N ASP A 4 -17.08 -18.23 -39.14
CA ASP A 4 -16.31 -18.27 -37.90
C ASP A 4 -15.63 -16.93 -37.64
N LYS A 5 -15.89 -16.33 -36.47
CA LYS A 5 -15.07 -15.24 -35.93
C LYS A 5 -14.09 -15.83 -34.92
N LEU A 6 -12.97 -16.31 -35.46
CA LEU A 6 -11.71 -16.45 -34.77
C LEU A 6 -11.25 -15.06 -34.26
N LEU A 7 -11.17 -14.88 -32.95
CA LEU A 7 -10.50 -13.73 -32.35
C LEU A 7 -8.97 -13.91 -32.46
N PRO A 8 -8.20 -12.82 -32.68
CA PRO A 8 -6.81 -12.91 -33.06
C PRO A 8 -5.90 -13.32 -31.89
N ARG A 9 -5.12 -14.38 -32.10
CA ARG A 9 -3.96 -14.75 -31.29
C ARG A 9 -2.90 -13.64 -31.39
N GLY A 10 -2.87 -12.75 -30.41
CA GLY A 10 -1.82 -11.74 -30.23
C GLY A 10 -0.51 -12.38 -29.76
N ARG A 11 0.54 -12.20 -30.56
CA ARG A 11 1.91 -12.70 -30.36
C ARG A 11 2.55 -12.06 -29.13
N TYR A 12 2.83 -12.84 -28.08
CA TYR A 12 3.84 -12.49 -27.07
C TYR A 12 5.13 -13.27 -27.36
N LEU A 13 5.86 -12.82 -28.38
CA LEU A 13 7.24 -13.22 -28.64
C LEU A 13 8.03 -12.00 -29.09
N VAL A 14 8.34 -11.09 -28.15
CA VAL A 14 9.44 -10.14 -28.31
C VAL A 14 10.12 -9.94 -26.94
N SER A 15 11.41 -10.25 -26.91
CA SER A 15 12.42 -9.83 -25.91
C SER A 15 12.68 -10.71 -24.68
N THR A 16 12.96 -12.00 -24.89
CA THR A 16 13.84 -12.79 -24.01
C THR A 16 15.34 -12.55 -24.27
N ARG A 17 15.70 -11.52 -25.03
CA ARG A 17 17.09 -11.21 -25.43
C ARG A 17 17.75 -10.10 -24.60
N ASN A 18 16.98 -9.35 -23.80
CA ASN A 18 17.51 -8.27 -22.94
C ASN A 18 17.73 -8.69 -21.47
N SER A 19 17.10 -9.76 -21.00
CA SER A 19 17.25 -10.23 -19.62
C SER A 19 18.60 -10.92 -19.34
N ILE A 20 19.24 -11.49 -20.37
CA ILE A 20 20.54 -12.19 -20.23
C ILE A 20 21.71 -11.19 -20.19
N LYS A 21 21.57 -10.00 -20.78
CA LYS A 21 22.61 -8.95 -20.74
C LYS A 21 22.66 -8.19 -19.41
N PHE A 22 21.54 -8.14 -18.68
CA PHE A 22 21.47 -7.45 -17.38
C PHE A 22 22.12 -8.26 -16.23
N LEU A 23 22.16 -9.59 -16.33
CA LEU A 23 22.82 -10.46 -15.35
C LEU A 23 24.33 -10.60 -15.55
N ALA A 24 24.86 -10.27 -16.73
CA ALA A 24 26.31 -10.34 -16.99
C ALA A 24 27.08 -9.08 -16.53
N LEU A 25 26.41 -7.93 -16.40
CA LEU A 25 27.08 -6.66 -16.05
C LEU A 25 27.24 -6.45 -14.53
N ALA A 26 26.41 -7.10 -13.71
CA ALA A 26 26.50 -7.00 -12.25
C ALA A 26 27.64 -7.83 -11.64
N SER A 27 28.19 -8.81 -12.38
CA SER A 27 29.29 -9.67 -11.91
C SER A 27 30.69 -9.12 -12.22
N SER A 28 30.81 -7.98 -12.92
CA SER A 28 32.12 -7.42 -13.31
C SER A 28 32.48 -6.10 -12.61
N ILE A 29 31.63 -5.58 -11.73
CA ILE A 29 31.88 -4.32 -10.97
C ILE A 29 32.44 -4.61 -9.55
N MET A 30 32.89 -5.84 -9.28
CA MET A 30 33.56 -6.23 -8.02
C MET A 30 34.93 -6.89 -8.22
N LEU A 31 35.67 -6.50 -9.28
CA LEU A 31 37.06 -6.92 -9.51
C LEU A 31 37.89 -5.77 -10.10
N PHE A 32 38.09 -4.69 -9.32
CA PHE A 32 39.20 -3.76 -9.54
C PHE A 32 39.76 -3.30 -8.18
N SER A 33 40.36 -4.23 -7.44
CA SER A 33 41.22 -3.91 -6.29
C SER A 33 42.53 -4.71 -6.22
N THR A 34 42.92 -5.42 -7.28
CA THR A 34 44.23 -6.07 -7.33
C THR A 34 44.85 -5.87 -8.70
N GLY A 35 45.99 -5.20 -8.73
CA GLY A 35 46.80 -5.03 -9.94
C GLY A 35 47.19 -6.38 -10.52
N CYS A 36 46.82 -6.61 -11.77
CA CYS A 36 47.48 -7.57 -12.64
C CYS A 36 47.37 -7.06 -14.08
N SER A 37 48.52 -6.94 -14.72
CA SER A 37 48.73 -6.41 -16.06
C SER A 37 48.12 -7.33 -17.13
N SER A 38 47.71 -6.71 -18.25
CA SER A 38 47.34 -7.29 -19.55
C SER A 38 46.05 -8.12 -19.65
N VAL A 39 44.97 -7.46 -20.09
CA VAL A 39 43.78 -8.07 -20.73
C VAL A 39 43.58 -7.36 -22.08
N PRO A 40 43.19 -8.03 -23.18
CA PRO A 40 43.27 -7.48 -24.54
C PRO A 40 42.36 -6.25 -24.75
N ASP A 41 42.92 -5.20 -25.30
CA ASP A 41 42.37 -3.85 -25.52
C ASP A 41 41.05 -3.80 -26.35
N LEU A 42 40.72 -4.90 -27.05
CA LEU A 42 39.58 -4.96 -27.96
C LEU A 42 38.22 -5.11 -27.25
N ASP A 43 38.19 -5.85 -26.13
CA ASP A 43 36.94 -6.12 -25.39
C ASP A 43 36.51 -4.91 -24.55
N ASN A 44 37.47 -4.18 -23.97
CA ASN A 44 37.19 -2.94 -23.22
C ASN A 44 36.64 -1.82 -24.11
N LYS A 45 37.14 -1.71 -25.36
CA LYS A 45 36.61 -0.73 -26.32
C LYS A 45 35.15 -1.03 -26.69
N LYS A 46 34.83 -2.31 -26.96
CA LYS A 46 33.47 -2.75 -27.29
C LYS A 46 32.50 -2.59 -26.13
N LEU A 47 32.96 -2.83 -24.89
CA LEU A 47 32.20 -2.55 -23.67
C LEU A 47 31.95 -1.05 -23.49
N THR A 48 32.96 -0.20 -23.76
CA THR A 48 32.83 1.26 -23.65
C THR A 48 31.84 1.81 -24.67
N GLU A 49 31.89 1.34 -25.92
CA GLU A 49 30.92 1.71 -26.96
C GLU A 49 29.48 1.29 -26.58
N GLN A 50 29.29 0.09 -26.02
CA GLN A 50 27.97 -0.36 -25.55
C GLN A 50 27.42 0.48 -24.39
N VAL A 51 28.29 0.93 -23.48
CA VAL A 51 27.89 1.83 -22.38
C VAL A 51 27.48 3.20 -22.92
N GLN A 52 28.20 3.73 -23.90
CA GLN A 52 27.89 5.00 -24.56
C GLN A 52 26.53 4.96 -25.29
N ASP A 53 26.24 3.85 -25.97
CA ASP A 53 24.96 3.63 -26.67
C ASP A 53 23.79 3.57 -25.67
N LEU A 54 23.94 2.81 -24.58
CA LEU A 54 22.94 2.71 -23.52
C LEU A 54 22.69 4.04 -22.82
N GLN A 55 23.72 4.87 -22.64
CA GLN A 55 23.57 6.21 -22.08
C GLN A 55 22.79 7.13 -23.03
N SER A 56 23.04 7.02 -24.33
CA SER A 56 22.33 7.78 -25.37
C SER A 56 20.85 7.36 -25.46
N GLU A 57 20.56 6.06 -25.37
CA GLU A 57 19.19 5.54 -25.33
C GLU A 57 18.44 6.01 -24.07
N ASN A 58 19.08 5.98 -22.90
CA ASN A 58 18.51 6.50 -21.66
C ASN A 58 18.22 8.01 -21.72
N ALA A 59 19.10 8.79 -22.38
CA ALA A 59 18.86 10.22 -22.58
C ALA A 59 17.64 10.46 -23.49
N SER A 60 17.51 9.70 -24.57
CA SER A 60 16.34 9.75 -25.46
C SER A 60 15.05 9.37 -24.74
N LEU A 61 15.05 8.29 -23.95
CA LEU A 61 13.88 7.87 -23.17
C LEU A 61 13.48 8.92 -22.12
N LYS A 62 14.44 9.56 -21.46
CA LYS A 62 14.16 10.67 -20.54
C LYS A 62 13.50 11.86 -21.25
N ALA A 63 13.97 12.21 -22.44
CA ALA A 63 13.37 13.27 -23.25
C ALA A 63 11.93 12.93 -23.67
N GLN A 64 11.67 11.68 -24.09
CA GLN A 64 10.32 11.21 -24.43
C GLN A 64 9.38 11.26 -23.23
N LEU A 65 9.87 10.88 -22.04
CA LEU A 65 9.10 10.91 -20.81
C LEU A 65 8.76 12.34 -20.37
N ALA A 66 9.66 13.30 -20.60
CA ALA A 66 9.39 14.73 -20.39
C ALA A 66 8.27 15.24 -21.30
N ILE A 67 8.34 14.94 -22.61
CA ILE A 67 7.29 15.30 -23.58
C ILE A 67 5.94 14.70 -23.20
N LEU A 68 5.92 13.43 -22.76
CA LEU A 68 4.69 12.76 -22.34
C LEU A 68 4.08 13.44 -21.10
N LYS A 69 4.90 13.81 -20.11
CA LYS A 69 4.47 14.53 -18.91
C LYS A 69 3.86 15.89 -19.25
N ASP A 70 4.49 16.64 -20.15
CA ASP A 70 3.98 17.94 -20.59
C ASP A 70 2.65 17.79 -21.33
N SER A 71 2.52 16.77 -22.19
CA SER A 71 1.27 16.49 -22.89
C SER A 71 0.12 16.12 -21.93
N PHE A 72 0.42 15.40 -20.84
CA PHE A 72 -0.56 15.05 -19.82
C PHE A 72 -0.98 16.27 -19.00
N ALA A 73 -0.03 17.11 -18.62
CA ALA A 73 -0.31 18.38 -17.93
C ALA A 73 -1.19 19.30 -18.79
N GLN A 74 -0.92 19.42 -20.09
CA GLN A 74 -1.73 20.21 -21.02
C GLN A 74 -3.15 19.66 -21.18
N ARG A 75 -3.32 18.33 -21.26
CA ARG A 75 -4.66 17.71 -21.28
C ARG A 75 -5.44 17.98 -20.00
N LYS A 76 -4.80 17.85 -18.83
CA LYS A 76 -5.45 18.11 -17.55
C LYS A 76 -5.88 19.57 -17.40
N ILE A 77 -5.06 20.50 -17.87
CA ILE A 77 -5.40 21.93 -17.92
C ILE A 77 -6.59 22.17 -18.88
N GLY A 78 -6.63 21.48 -20.03
CA GLY A 78 -7.75 21.55 -20.97
C GLY A 78 -9.07 21.05 -20.37
N GLU A 79 -9.05 19.91 -19.68
CA GLU A 79 -10.20 19.36 -18.95
C GLU A 79 -10.72 20.34 -17.89
N LEU A 80 -9.82 20.93 -17.10
CA LEU A 80 -10.18 21.89 -16.05
C LEU A 80 -10.77 23.18 -16.62
N LYS A 81 -10.23 23.68 -17.74
CA LYS A 81 -10.78 24.86 -18.43
C LYS A 81 -12.15 24.60 -19.03
N SER A 82 -12.38 23.41 -19.60
CA SER A 82 -13.69 23.02 -20.12
C SER A 82 -14.73 22.87 -19.00
N ALA A 83 -14.33 22.38 -17.82
CA ALA A 83 -15.20 22.29 -16.65
C ALA A 83 -15.58 23.67 -16.10
N LEU A 84 -14.63 24.63 -16.10
CA LEU A 84 -14.89 26.00 -15.67
C LEU A 84 -15.83 26.76 -16.63
N ALA A 85 -15.66 26.58 -17.94
CA ALA A 85 -16.55 27.19 -18.94
C ALA A 85 -18.00 26.67 -18.87
N GLY A 86 -18.21 25.45 -18.36
CA GLY A 86 -19.55 24.90 -18.09
C GLY A 86 -20.25 25.49 -16.87
N SER A 87 -19.53 26.22 -16.01
CA SER A 87 -20.03 26.76 -14.75
C SER A 87 -20.57 28.20 -14.84
N GLU A 88 -20.31 28.94 -15.93
CA GLU A 88 -20.65 30.38 -16.02
C GLU A 88 -22.04 30.68 -16.62
N ASN A 89 -22.88 29.67 -16.88
CA ASN A 89 -24.16 29.84 -17.57
C ASN A 89 -25.40 29.54 -16.71
N ILE A 90 -25.45 30.06 -15.47
CA ILE A 90 -26.68 30.13 -14.66
C ILE A 90 -27.02 31.59 -14.41
N ALA A 91 -27.81 32.16 -15.33
CA ALA A 91 -28.38 33.50 -15.20
C ALA A 91 -29.50 33.53 -14.14
N ILE A 92 -29.29 34.26 -13.04
CA ILE A 92 -30.37 34.63 -12.11
C ILE A 92 -30.85 36.05 -12.45
N LYS A 93 -32.14 36.15 -12.82
CA LYS A 93 -32.89 37.38 -13.07
C LYS A 93 -33.46 37.89 -11.73
N PRO A 94 -33.31 39.17 -11.34
CA PRO A 94 -33.88 39.66 -10.09
C PRO A 94 -35.31 40.18 -10.29
N GLN A 95 -36.26 39.76 -9.45
CA GLN A 95 -37.54 40.43 -9.28
C GLN A 95 -37.66 41.04 -7.87
N LEU A 96 -38.01 42.31 -7.90
CA LEU A 96 -38.17 43.29 -6.84
C LEU A 96 -39.58 43.20 -6.25
N ALA A 97 -39.71 43.20 -4.92
CA ALA A 97 -40.94 43.61 -4.25
C ALA A 97 -40.63 44.19 -2.85
N SER A 98 -41.22 45.35 -2.61
CA SER A 98 -41.09 46.29 -1.50
C SER A 98 -42.25 46.18 -0.50
N SER A 99 -41.99 46.36 0.80
CA SER A 99 -42.77 47.27 1.68
C SER A 99 -42.17 47.31 3.11
N THR A 100 -41.48 48.40 3.51
CA THR A 100 -41.95 49.49 4.40
C THR A 100 -42.35 49.10 5.84
N GLY A 101 -41.64 49.64 6.85
CA GLY A 101 -42.26 50.03 8.12
C GLY A 101 -41.46 49.90 9.43
N ALA A 102 -40.79 51.00 9.83
CA ALA A 102 -40.61 51.52 11.21
C ALA A 102 -39.61 50.89 12.23
N ILE A 103 -38.70 51.74 12.72
CA ILE A 103 -37.91 51.65 13.97
C ILE A 103 -38.29 52.90 14.82
N PRO A 104 -38.36 52.82 16.17
CA PRO A 104 -37.33 53.50 16.96
C PRO A 104 -36.90 52.81 18.29
N SER A 105 -35.56 52.71 18.45
CA SER A 105 -34.71 53.03 19.61
C SER A 105 -35.04 52.62 21.06
N ARG A 106 -34.15 51.82 21.69
CA ARG A 106 -33.53 52.18 23.00
C ARG A 106 -32.23 51.40 23.37
N LYS A 107 -31.13 52.18 23.41
CA LYS A 107 -29.91 52.17 24.25
C LYS A 107 -29.12 50.86 24.55
N ASN A 108 -27.89 50.91 24.03
CA ASN A 108 -26.66 50.18 24.32
C ASN A 108 -26.37 49.83 25.79
N THR A 109 -25.82 48.63 25.99
CA THR A 109 -24.73 48.39 26.94
C THR A 109 -23.65 47.59 26.20
N ILE A 110 -22.42 48.13 26.19
CA ILE A 110 -21.25 47.60 25.48
C ILE A 110 -20.49 46.70 26.46
N THR A 111 -20.18 45.47 26.03
CA THR A 111 -18.95 44.79 26.45
C THR A 111 -18.40 44.05 25.23
N SER A 112 -17.32 44.60 24.67
CA SER A 112 -16.43 44.02 23.65
C SER A 112 -15.99 42.60 24.02
N ALA A 113 -15.52 41.73 23.13
CA ALA A 113 -15.50 41.58 21.68
C ALA A 113 -14.77 40.24 21.47
N ASN A 114 -15.23 39.43 20.52
CA ASN A 114 -14.38 38.83 19.48
C ASN A 114 -15.23 37.89 18.62
N THR A 115 -15.63 38.43 17.48
CA THR A 115 -16.12 37.69 16.32
C THR A 115 -14.91 37.12 15.59
N SER A 116 -14.88 35.81 15.39
CA SER A 116 -14.36 35.22 14.17
C SER A 116 -15.23 34.03 13.82
N THR A 117 -16.20 34.31 12.95
CA THR A 117 -16.78 33.33 12.05
C THR A 117 -15.66 32.71 11.23
N ASP A 118 -15.46 31.40 11.34
CA ASP A 118 -15.24 30.62 10.13
C ASP A 118 -15.80 29.21 10.30
N ALA A 119 -16.53 28.77 9.28
CA ALA A 119 -17.32 27.57 9.29
C ALA A 119 -16.42 26.33 9.36
N THR A 120 -16.35 25.70 10.53
CA THR A 120 -15.79 24.36 10.63
C THR A 120 -16.81 23.39 10.05
N SER A 121 -16.55 22.93 8.83
CA SER A 121 -17.15 21.73 8.25
C SER A 121 -17.06 20.58 9.27
N THR A 122 -18.18 20.24 9.90
CA THR A 122 -18.27 19.11 10.82
C THR A 122 -18.28 17.83 10.00
N LEU A 123 -17.07 17.28 9.78
CA LEU A 123 -16.88 15.89 9.38
C LEU A 123 -17.57 14.98 10.42
N PRO A 124 -18.15 13.84 9.99
CA PRO A 124 -18.83 12.93 10.91
C PRO A 124 -17.85 12.42 11.97
N ILE A 125 -18.34 12.37 13.21
CA ILE A 125 -17.60 11.98 14.42
C ILE A 125 -16.80 10.70 14.14
N ALA A 126 -15.47 10.79 14.27
CA ALA A 126 -14.59 9.64 14.13
C ALA A 126 -15.05 8.52 15.07
N LYS A 127 -15.25 7.33 14.52
CA LYS A 127 -15.59 6.14 15.30
C LYS A 127 -14.47 5.91 16.32
N SER A 128 -14.76 6.14 17.59
CA SER A 128 -13.85 5.98 18.72
C SER A 128 -14.29 4.77 19.55
N PHE A 129 -13.33 4.11 20.19
CA PHE A 129 -13.55 2.92 21.02
C PHE A 129 -13.18 3.22 22.46
N ASP A 130 -13.97 2.70 23.40
CA ASP A 130 -13.87 3.05 24.83
C ASP A 130 -12.60 2.48 25.49
N ASP A 131 -12.02 1.42 24.91
CA ASP A 131 -10.94 0.62 25.48
C ASP A 131 -9.56 0.88 24.84
N LEU A 132 -9.41 1.98 24.08
CA LEU A 132 -8.14 2.37 23.46
C LEU A 132 -7.28 3.32 24.30
N ASN A 133 -7.65 3.56 25.56
CA ASN A 133 -6.83 4.34 26.48
C ASN A 133 -5.43 3.70 26.61
N ASP A 134 -4.39 4.52 26.52
CA ASP A 134 -2.98 4.11 26.52
C ASP A 134 -2.55 3.12 25.41
N CYS A 135 -3.37 2.94 24.37
CA CYS A 135 -3.01 2.11 23.23
C CYS A 135 -2.00 2.84 22.32
N PRO A 136 -0.78 2.31 22.06
CA PRO A 136 0.20 2.96 21.20
C PRO A 136 -0.29 3.22 19.77
N SER A 137 -1.19 2.36 19.30
CA SER A 137 -1.76 2.39 17.94
C SER A 137 -3.08 3.13 17.85
N LYS A 138 -3.52 3.84 18.92
CA LYS A 138 -4.86 4.46 19.01
C LYS A 138 -5.22 5.25 17.75
N SER A 139 -4.38 6.20 17.34
CA SER A 139 -4.68 7.05 16.18
C SER A 139 -4.80 6.25 14.87
N MET A 140 -4.00 5.19 14.73
CA MET A 140 -4.03 4.33 13.53
C MET A 140 -5.31 3.49 13.50
N ILE A 141 -5.74 3.01 14.67
CA ILE A 141 -6.99 2.26 14.83
C ILE A 141 -8.18 3.18 14.53
N GLU A 142 -8.20 4.41 15.04
CA GLU A 142 -9.26 5.38 14.76
C GLU A 142 -9.35 5.73 13.27
N ASP A 143 -8.20 5.92 12.59
CA ASP A 143 -8.17 6.13 11.14
C ASP A 143 -8.74 4.94 10.35
N LEU A 144 -8.35 3.71 10.70
CA LEU A 144 -8.88 2.51 10.07
C LEU A 144 -10.37 2.29 10.41
N ALA A 145 -10.82 2.69 11.60
CA ALA A 145 -12.22 2.64 11.98
C ALA A 145 -13.08 3.59 11.12
N ARG A 146 -12.56 4.78 10.79
CA ARG A 146 -13.20 5.72 9.84
C ARG A 146 -13.37 5.11 8.45
N LEU A 147 -12.48 4.20 8.04
CA LEU A 147 -12.56 3.49 6.76
C LEU A 147 -13.41 2.20 6.83
N HIS A 148 -14.15 1.98 7.93
CA HIS A 148 -15.00 0.80 8.13
C HIS A 148 -14.26 -0.54 8.04
N ILE A 149 -12.99 -0.58 8.47
CA ILE A 149 -12.19 -1.82 8.47
C ILE A 149 -12.66 -2.79 9.57
N PHE A 150 -13.06 -2.25 10.71
CA PHE A 150 -13.47 -2.99 11.91
C PHE A 150 -14.99 -3.08 12.03
N ASP A 151 -15.48 -4.27 12.38
CA ASP A 151 -16.91 -4.54 12.55
C ASP A 151 -17.40 -4.16 13.95
N GLU A 152 -16.48 -4.01 14.91
CA GLU A 152 -16.71 -3.62 16.30
C GLU A 152 -17.30 -2.22 16.42
N THR A 153 -18.18 -1.99 17.40
CA THR A 153 -18.91 -0.72 17.57
C THR A 153 -18.62 0.02 18.87
N ALA A 154 -18.19 -0.66 19.94
CA ALA A 154 -17.93 -0.05 21.25
C ALA A 154 -16.52 -0.34 21.78
N GLU A 155 -16.13 -1.62 21.82
CA GLU A 155 -14.81 -2.07 22.27
C GLU A 155 -13.99 -2.66 21.12
N PHE A 156 -12.72 -2.28 20.99
CA PHE A 156 -11.80 -2.78 19.97
C PHE A 156 -11.01 -4.03 20.42
N LYS A 157 -10.81 -4.18 21.73
CA LYS A 157 -10.05 -5.24 22.41
C LYS A 157 -8.59 -5.27 21.98
N PRO A 158 -7.82 -4.17 22.14
CA PRO A 158 -6.49 -4.02 21.55
C PRO A 158 -5.47 -5.08 21.97
N ASN A 159 -5.61 -5.62 23.18
CA ASN A 159 -4.66 -6.55 23.78
C ASN A 159 -5.04 -8.04 23.60
N GLN A 160 -6.06 -8.34 22.81
CA GLN A 160 -6.39 -9.72 22.48
C GLN A 160 -5.55 -10.21 21.29
N PRO A 161 -5.11 -11.48 21.27
CA PRO A 161 -4.53 -12.10 20.09
C PRO A 161 -5.50 -12.07 18.91
N ILE A 162 -4.99 -11.75 17.72
CA ILE A 162 -5.77 -11.80 16.47
C ILE A 162 -5.63 -13.18 15.81
N THR A 163 -6.70 -13.65 15.16
CA THR A 163 -6.63 -14.87 14.34
C THR A 163 -6.13 -14.57 12.93
N ARG A 164 -5.62 -15.60 12.24
CA ARG A 164 -5.16 -15.49 10.85
C ARG A 164 -6.29 -15.04 9.91
N GLY A 165 -7.49 -15.57 10.08
CA GLY A 165 -8.67 -15.22 9.28
C GLY A 165 -9.16 -13.80 9.53
N GLU A 166 -9.14 -13.35 10.78
CA GLU A 166 -9.48 -11.97 11.14
C GLU A 166 -8.49 -10.97 10.55
N TYR A 167 -7.19 -11.25 10.68
CA TYR A 167 -6.15 -10.39 10.12
C TYR A 167 -6.26 -10.24 8.60
N VAL A 168 -6.44 -11.34 7.86
CA VAL A 168 -6.60 -11.28 6.40
C VAL A 168 -7.87 -10.51 5.99
N THR A 169 -8.94 -10.64 6.78
CA THR A 169 -10.15 -9.85 6.57
C THR A 169 -9.86 -8.36 6.69
N TRP A 170 -9.19 -7.93 7.77
CA TRP A 170 -8.81 -6.54 7.95
C TRP A 170 -7.84 -6.06 6.88
N LEU A 171 -6.85 -6.87 6.53
CA LEU A 171 -5.85 -6.56 5.51
C LEU A 171 -6.50 -6.29 4.15
N CYS A 172 -7.39 -7.17 3.69
CA CYS A 172 -8.08 -6.98 2.42
C CYS A 172 -9.02 -5.76 2.42
N LYS A 173 -9.77 -5.54 3.51
CA LYS A 173 -10.60 -4.34 3.67
C LYS A 173 -9.74 -3.07 3.62
N ALA A 174 -8.65 -3.03 4.39
CA ALA A 174 -7.76 -1.87 4.48
C ALA A 174 -7.08 -1.59 3.16
N TYR A 175 -6.54 -2.62 2.50
CA TYR A 175 -5.91 -2.50 1.20
C TYR A 175 -6.88 -1.91 0.16
N ASN A 176 -8.12 -2.38 0.11
CA ASN A 176 -9.11 -1.87 -0.84
C ASN A 176 -9.58 -0.44 -0.53
N ALA A 177 -9.68 -0.09 0.75
CA ALA A 177 -10.07 1.26 1.17
C ALA A 177 -8.97 2.30 0.91
N ILE A 178 -7.70 1.89 1.04
CA ILE A 178 -6.53 2.76 0.89
C ILE A 178 -6.11 2.87 -0.59
N GLN A 179 -6.28 1.83 -1.40
CA GLN A 179 -5.87 1.82 -2.81
C GLN A 179 -6.93 2.42 -3.75
N PRO A 180 -6.56 3.38 -4.62
CA PRO A 180 -7.49 3.93 -5.61
C PRO A 180 -7.64 3.01 -6.85
N GLY A 181 -8.88 2.84 -7.30
CA GLY A 181 -9.20 2.33 -8.64
C GLY A 181 -8.76 0.89 -8.92
N GLN A 182 -8.01 0.69 -10.00
CA GLN A 182 -7.71 -0.63 -10.61
C GLN A 182 -6.77 -1.53 -9.77
N ARG A 183 -6.27 -1.06 -8.62
CA ARG A 183 -5.37 -1.84 -7.74
C ARG A 183 -6.10 -2.56 -6.61
N GLN A 184 -7.43 -2.43 -6.51
CA GLN A 184 -8.21 -3.11 -5.47
C GLN A 184 -8.23 -4.63 -5.67
N LEU A 185 -8.20 -5.37 -4.56
CA LEU A 185 -8.41 -6.81 -4.53
C LEU A 185 -9.85 -7.14 -4.91
N HIS A 186 -10.00 -8.09 -5.83
CA HIS A 186 -11.32 -8.58 -6.22
C HIS A 186 -11.83 -9.60 -5.18
N LEU A 187 -12.83 -9.21 -4.38
CA LEU A 187 -13.34 -10.01 -3.26
C LEU A 187 -14.38 -11.09 -3.65
N ALA A 188 -14.69 -11.23 -4.95
CA ALA A 188 -15.61 -12.28 -5.40
C ALA A 188 -14.90 -13.64 -5.32
N PRO A 189 -15.51 -14.66 -4.69
CA PRO A 189 -14.97 -16.01 -4.71
C PRO A 189 -14.86 -16.47 -6.16
N GLN A 190 -13.64 -16.58 -6.68
CA GLN A 190 -13.42 -17.22 -7.97
C GLN A 190 -13.60 -18.74 -7.78
N ALA A 191 -13.85 -19.46 -8.87
CA ALA A 191 -14.12 -20.89 -8.81
C ALA A 191 -12.90 -21.67 -8.28
N GLY A 192 -13.13 -22.55 -7.29
CA GLY A 192 -12.13 -23.45 -6.70
C GLY A 192 -11.69 -23.06 -5.28
N GLN A 193 -12.03 -23.89 -4.29
CA GLN A 193 -11.54 -23.76 -2.92
C GLN A 193 -10.02 -23.93 -2.88
N GLN A 194 -9.27 -22.91 -2.43
CA GLN A 194 -7.79 -22.95 -2.42
C GLN A 194 -7.25 -23.71 -1.21
N PHE A 195 -7.96 -23.67 -0.08
CA PHE A 195 -7.54 -24.30 1.17
C PHE A 195 -8.61 -25.24 1.69
N LYS A 196 -8.21 -26.48 2.00
CA LYS A 196 -9.13 -27.56 2.38
C LYS A 196 -9.81 -27.35 3.74
N ASP A 197 -9.24 -26.52 4.59
CA ASP A 197 -9.72 -26.23 5.95
C ASP A 197 -10.53 -24.93 6.06
N VAL A 198 -10.78 -24.24 4.94
CA VAL A 198 -11.59 -23.01 4.93
C VAL A 198 -12.94 -23.29 4.27
N SER A 199 -13.97 -23.46 5.10
CA SER A 199 -15.35 -23.65 4.66
C SER A 199 -15.88 -22.42 3.91
N ALA A 200 -16.73 -22.63 2.89
CA ALA A 200 -17.40 -21.54 2.16
C ALA A 200 -18.27 -20.65 3.06
N ASN A 201 -18.72 -21.18 4.21
CA ASN A 201 -19.49 -20.43 5.21
C ASN A 201 -18.62 -19.70 6.24
N HIS A 202 -17.30 -19.87 6.19
CA HIS A 202 -16.40 -19.19 7.11
C HIS A 202 -16.41 -17.67 6.84
N PRO A 203 -16.50 -16.79 7.86
CA PRO A 203 -16.60 -15.33 7.64
C PRO A 203 -15.44 -14.75 6.81
N ALA A 204 -14.24 -15.27 7.01
CA ALA A 204 -13.04 -14.87 6.27
C ALA A 204 -12.91 -15.52 4.88
N TYR A 205 -13.81 -16.42 4.47
CA TYR A 205 -13.66 -17.24 3.25
C TYR A 205 -13.35 -16.41 2.02
N LYS A 206 -14.17 -15.39 1.72
CA LYS A 206 -14.00 -14.55 0.53
C LYS A 206 -12.68 -13.78 0.52
N TYR A 207 -12.20 -13.35 1.69
CA TYR A 207 -10.95 -12.60 1.84
C TYR A 207 -9.73 -13.50 1.69
N ILE A 208 -9.76 -14.67 2.33
CA ILE A 208 -8.71 -15.70 2.19
C ILE A 208 -8.60 -16.13 0.73
N GLN A 209 -9.73 -16.39 0.08
CA GLN A 209 -9.75 -16.76 -1.34
C GLN A 209 -9.20 -15.63 -2.21
N ALA A 210 -9.68 -14.39 -2.04
CA ALA A 210 -9.19 -13.25 -2.81
C ALA A 210 -7.67 -13.06 -2.69
N LEU A 211 -7.13 -13.22 -1.49
CA LEU A 211 -5.69 -13.11 -1.25
C LEU A 211 -4.93 -14.32 -1.82
N ALA A 212 -5.49 -15.52 -1.79
CA ALA A 212 -4.88 -16.68 -2.45
C ALA A 212 -4.82 -16.52 -3.98
N TYR A 213 -5.81 -15.87 -4.60
CA TYR A 213 -5.84 -15.60 -6.03
C TYR A 213 -4.79 -14.60 -6.51
N THR A 214 -4.15 -13.83 -5.62
CA THR A 214 -3.01 -12.99 -6.02
C THR A 214 -1.78 -13.84 -6.39
N GLY A 215 -1.77 -15.12 -6.02
CA GLY A 215 -0.69 -16.06 -6.32
C GLY A 215 0.46 -16.02 -5.32
N TYR A 216 0.30 -15.35 -4.18
CA TYR A 216 1.31 -15.32 -3.12
C TYR A 216 1.04 -16.39 -2.06
N SER A 217 2.09 -16.91 -1.45
CA SER A 217 2.02 -17.99 -0.48
C SER A 217 1.58 -17.50 0.91
N ILE A 218 0.27 -17.54 1.16
CA ILE A 218 -0.34 -17.14 2.45
C ILE A 218 -0.73 -18.32 3.37
N GLY A 219 -0.77 -19.54 2.82
CA GLY A 219 -1.11 -20.78 3.53
C GLY A 219 0.09 -21.63 3.91
N TYR A 220 -0.15 -22.90 4.21
CA TYR A 220 0.87 -23.89 4.51
C TYR A 220 1.00 -24.91 3.38
N LEU A 221 2.15 -25.59 3.31
CA LEU A 221 2.45 -26.60 2.27
C LEU A 221 1.51 -27.81 2.31
N ASP A 222 0.81 -28.02 3.43
CA ASP A 222 -0.20 -29.08 3.60
C ASP A 222 -1.56 -28.72 2.96
N GLY A 223 -1.68 -27.57 2.31
CA GLY A 223 -2.91 -27.07 1.69
C GLY A 223 -3.91 -26.48 2.69
N THR A 224 -3.47 -26.14 3.91
CA THR A 224 -4.29 -25.48 4.93
C THR A 224 -3.98 -23.99 5.02
N PHE A 225 -4.95 -23.21 5.53
CA PHE A 225 -4.76 -21.81 5.88
C PHE A 225 -4.78 -21.57 7.39
N ARG A 226 -5.52 -22.38 8.15
CA ARG A 226 -5.71 -22.35 9.60
C ARG A 226 -6.32 -21.03 10.09
N PRO A 227 -7.54 -20.67 9.63
CA PRO A 227 -8.10 -19.33 9.84
C PRO A 227 -8.33 -18.98 11.32
N ASP A 228 -8.68 -19.97 12.15
CA ASP A 228 -9.01 -19.75 13.56
C ASP A 228 -7.80 -19.80 14.50
N GLN A 229 -6.61 -20.11 13.97
CA GLN A 229 -5.39 -20.11 14.78
C GLN A 229 -4.90 -18.68 15.03
N PRO A 230 -4.30 -18.40 16.21
CA PRO A 230 -3.61 -17.15 16.45
C PRO A 230 -2.53 -16.88 15.39
N LEU A 231 -2.47 -15.65 14.90
CA LEU A 231 -1.47 -15.23 13.93
C LEU A 231 -0.13 -14.97 14.63
N SER A 232 0.96 -15.56 14.16
CA SER A 232 2.30 -15.29 14.69
C SER A 232 2.93 -14.03 14.08
N ARG A 233 3.91 -13.43 14.76
CA ARG A 233 4.61 -12.22 14.27
C ARG A 233 5.27 -12.43 12.91
N GLU A 234 5.96 -13.56 12.70
CA GLU A 234 6.58 -13.87 11.42
C GLU A 234 5.55 -14.08 10.30
N GLU A 235 4.40 -14.70 10.61
CA GLU A 235 3.34 -14.94 9.64
C GLU A 235 2.66 -13.64 9.22
N MET A 236 2.43 -12.73 10.18
CA MET A 236 1.86 -11.41 9.90
C MET A 236 2.74 -10.64 8.92
N ILE A 237 4.06 -10.61 9.16
CA ILE A 237 5.01 -9.94 8.27
C ILE A 237 5.07 -10.64 6.91
N GLY A 238 5.07 -11.97 6.88
CA GLY A 238 5.00 -12.75 5.64
C GLY A 238 3.80 -12.35 4.78
N ILE A 239 2.60 -12.39 5.35
CA ILE A 239 1.35 -12.07 4.63
C ILE A 239 1.33 -10.59 4.21
N LYS A 240 1.69 -9.67 5.11
CA LYS A 240 1.68 -8.23 4.84
C LYS A 240 2.63 -7.84 3.71
N VAL A 241 3.88 -8.28 3.82
CA VAL A 241 4.94 -7.89 2.89
C VAL A 241 4.76 -8.59 1.54
N ALA A 242 4.24 -9.82 1.51
CA ALA A 242 3.87 -10.48 0.26
C ALA A 242 2.86 -9.64 -0.54
N LEU A 243 1.82 -9.14 0.13
CA LEU A 243 0.83 -8.25 -0.49
C LEU A 243 1.44 -6.90 -0.90
N ASP A 244 2.24 -6.28 -0.02
CA ASP A 244 2.91 -5.00 -0.32
C ASP A 244 3.85 -5.11 -1.54
N CYS A 245 4.59 -6.20 -1.67
CA CYS A 245 5.50 -6.45 -2.78
C CYS A 245 4.80 -6.92 -4.06
N GLY A 246 3.59 -7.46 -3.94
CA GLY A 246 2.88 -8.08 -5.04
C GLY A 246 3.61 -9.31 -5.60
N LYS A 247 4.38 -10.04 -4.79
CA LYS A 247 5.09 -11.26 -5.17
C LYS A 247 5.56 -12.08 -3.96
N ASP A 248 5.80 -13.36 -4.20
CA ASP A 248 6.56 -14.18 -3.27
C ASP A 248 8.02 -13.75 -3.23
N LEU A 249 8.60 -13.83 -2.04
CA LEU A 249 10.01 -13.53 -1.80
C LEU A 249 10.76 -14.82 -1.43
N PRO A 250 11.93 -15.07 -2.04
CA PRO A 250 12.77 -16.19 -1.63
C PRO A 250 13.37 -15.92 -0.23
N PRO A 251 13.82 -16.98 0.48
CA PRO A 251 14.42 -16.83 1.79
C PRO A 251 15.75 -16.06 1.75
N TYR A 252 15.97 -15.17 2.71
CA TYR A 252 17.14 -14.30 2.83
C TYR A 252 17.66 -14.22 4.27
N ARG A 253 17.92 -15.36 4.92
CA ARG A 253 18.33 -15.41 6.33
C ARG A 253 19.56 -14.54 6.65
N SER A 254 20.66 -14.71 5.92
CA SER A 254 21.90 -13.98 6.21
C SER A 254 21.74 -12.47 6.08
N GLN A 255 21.01 -12.01 5.06
CA GLN A 255 20.74 -10.59 4.83
C GLN A 255 19.77 -10.04 5.88
N MET A 256 18.72 -10.80 6.22
CA MET A 256 17.79 -10.47 7.31
C MET A 256 18.54 -10.27 8.64
N GLU A 257 19.38 -11.21 9.04
CA GLU A 257 20.14 -11.15 10.29
C GLU A 257 21.13 -9.97 10.30
N CYS A 258 21.74 -9.65 9.15
CA CYS A 258 22.65 -8.52 9.01
C CYS A 258 21.96 -7.16 9.23
N VAL A 259 20.77 -6.96 8.64
CA VAL A 259 20.06 -5.67 8.72
C VAL A 259 19.32 -5.49 10.04
N TRP A 260 18.63 -6.53 10.52
CA TRP A 260 17.78 -6.42 11.71
C TRP A 260 18.51 -6.64 13.02
N LYS A 261 19.53 -7.53 13.03
CA LYS A 261 20.31 -7.87 14.23
C LYS A 261 19.45 -8.29 15.44
N PHE A 262 18.29 -8.89 15.18
CA PHE A 262 17.47 -9.47 16.24
C PHE A 262 18.25 -10.56 16.97
N THR A 263 18.23 -10.51 18.30
CA THR A 263 18.91 -11.52 19.14
C THR A 263 18.37 -12.94 18.92
N ASP A 264 17.08 -13.06 18.57
CA ASP A 264 16.38 -14.30 18.27
C ASP A 264 16.10 -14.49 16.77
N GLY A 265 16.80 -13.76 15.88
CA GLY A 265 16.59 -13.82 14.43
C GLY A 265 16.68 -15.23 13.84
N LYS A 266 17.47 -16.12 14.46
CA LYS A 266 17.58 -17.53 14.07
C LYS A 266 16.27 -18.33 14.21
N GLN A 267 15.35 -17.87 15.06
CA GLN A 267 14.05 -18.53 15.30
C GLN A 267 13.00 -18.21 14.23
N VAL A 268 13.28 -17.23 13.35
CA VAL A 268 12.41 -16.94 12.20
C VAL A 268 12.42 -18.14 11.27
N ASP A 269 11.23 -18.62 10.89
CA ASP A 269 11.11 -19.69 9.92
C ASP A 269 11.75 -19.26 8.58
N GLU A 270 12.47 -20.18 7.94
CA GLU A 270 13.16 -19.91 6.68
C GLU A 270 12.23 -19.27 5.65
N ARG A 271 10.98 -19.72 5.56
CA ARG A 271 9.97 -19.20 4.63
C ARG A 271 9.68 -17.71 4.81
N PHE A 272 9.91 -17.14 5.99
CA PHE A 272 9.60 -15.74 6.31
C PHE A 272 10.80 -14.82 6.24
N THR A 273 12.02 -15.36 6.19
CA THR A 273 13.25 -14.56 6.23
C THR A 273 13.33 -13.52 5.10
N GLY A 274 12.86 -13.86 3.90
CA GLY A 274 12.79 -12.93 2.76
C GLY A 274 11.86 -11.74 3.01
N TYR A 275 10.70 -11.99 3.61
CA TYR A 275 9.69 -10.98 3.94
C TYR A 275 10.13 -10.10 5.09
N VAL A 276 10.68 -10.69 6.16
CA VAL A 276 11.24 -9.93 7.28
C VAL A 276 12.41 -9.06 6.81
N HIS A 277 13.31 -9.60 5.96
CA HIS A 277 14.37 -8.80 5.35
C HIS A 277 13.81 -7.61 4.55
N GLN A 278 12.82 -7.86 3.69
CA GLN A 278 12.23 -6.84 2.85
C GLN A 278 11.50 -5.75 3.64
N ASP A 279 10.89 -6.08 4.79
CA ASP A 279 10.25 -5.11 5.68
C ASP A 279 11.20 -3.99 6.10
N PHE A 280 12.50 -4.29 6.28
CA PHE A 280 13.50 -3.29 6.66
C PHE A 280 13.52 -2.08 5.71
N TYR A 281 13.26 -2.30 4.43
CA TYR A 281 13.31 -1.27 3.39
C TYR A 281 11.98 -0.57 3.13
N ILE A 282 10.89 -1.00 3.78
CA ILE A 282 9.61 -0.32 3.69
C ILE A 282 9.71 1.03 4.41
N SER A 283 9.45 2.10 3.67
CA SER A 283 9.53 3.47 4.18
C SER A 283 8.14 4.05 4.41
N GLY A 284 8.00 4.97 5.37
CA GLY A 284 6.72 5.59 5.70
C GLY A 284 6.82 6.52 6.90
N PRO A 285 5.81 7.39 7.13
CA PRO A 285 5.83 8.37 8.21
C PRO A 285 5.89 7.75 9.61
N LYS A 286 5.50 6.47 9.76
CA LYS A 286 5.59 5.71 11.01
C LYS A 286 6.56 4.52 10.93
N GLY A 287 7.46 4.51 9.94
CA GLY A 287 8.42 3.43 9.74
C GLY A 287 7.83 2.21 9.01
N ASN A 288 8.56 1.09 9.02
CA ASN A 288 8.15 -0.18 8.41
C ASN A 288 7.09 -0.94 9.23
N ASN A 289 6.63 -2.11 8.77
CA ASN A 289 5.54 -2.83 9.44
C ASN A 289 5.95 -3.26 10.86
N ILE A 290 7.17 -3.77 11.05
CA ILE A 290 7.68 -4.18 12.37
C ILE A 290 7.74 -2.99 13.34
N GLN A 291 8.24 -1.84 12.88
CA GLN A 291 8.32 -0.63 13.72
C GLN A 291 6.94 -0.08 14.08
N ARG A 292 5.97 -0.12 13.15
CA ARG A 292 4.59 0.31 13.44
C ARG A 292 3.91 -0.60 14.45
N ALA A 293 4.09 -1.91 14.30
CA ALA A 293 3.44 -2.89 15.18
C ALA A 293 4.08 -2.94 16.58
N PHE A 294 5.41 -3.00 16.64
CA PHE A 294 6.13 -3.40 17.86
C PHE A 294 7.08 -2.32 18.39
N GLY A 295 7.22 -1.19 17.68
CA GLY A 295 8.21 -0.18 17.98
C GLY A 295 9.64 -0.60 17.60
N LYS A 296 10.63 0.04 18.22
CA LYS A 296 12.05 -0.31 18.04
C LYS A 296 12.42 -1.45 18.98
N ILE A 297 12.57 -2.65 18.44
CA ILE A 297 12.82 -3.87 19.20
C ILE A 297 14.19 -4.46 18.87
N GLY A 298 14.81 -5.13 19.86
CA GLY A 298 16.02 -5.95 19.68
C GLY A 298 15.76 -7.47 19.71
N VAL A 299 14.53 -7.86 20.02
CA VAL A 299 14.05 -9.25 20.06
C VAL A 299 12.72 -9.29 19.30
N PHE A 300 12.58 -10.17 18.32
CA PHE A 300 11.44 -10.20 17.41
C PHE A 300 10.27 -11.04 17.94
N HIS A 301 10.57 -12.15 18.62
CA HIS A 301 9.63 -13.18 19.05
C HIS A 301 8.78 -13.74 17.90
N PRO A 302 9.40 -14.39 16.90
CA PRO A 302 8.72 -14.75 15.64
C PRO A 302 7.47 -15.60 15.82
N LYS A 303 7.45 -16.48 16.83
CA LYS A 303 6.33 -17.40 17.10
C LYS A 303 5.27 -16.83 18.04
N GLN A 304 5.49 -15.63 18.60
CA GLN A 304 4.53 -15.01 19.51
C GLN A 304 3.27 -14.61 18.74
N ALA A 305 2.10 -14.82 19.36
CA ALA A 305 0.84 -14.36 18.82
C ALA A 305 0.77 -12.83 18.79
N VAL A 306 0.30 -12.28 17.66
CA VAL A 306 0.13 -10.85 17.43
C VAL A 306 -1.14 -10.36 18.11
N LEU A 307 -1.05 -9.20 18.75
CA LEU A 307 -2.20 -8.50 19.34
C LEU A 307 -2.97 -7.70 18.29
N ARG A 308 -4.26 -7.48 18.50
CA ARG A 308 -5.12 -6.73 17.57
C ARG A 308 -4.62 -5.32 17.29
N ASN A 309 -4.07 -4.62 18.28
CA ASN A 309 -3.49 -3.28 18.07
C ASN A 309 -2.20 -3.29 17.23
N GLU A 310 -1.34 -4.29 17.43
CA GLU A 310 -0.10 -4.52 16.67
C GLU A 310 -0.46 -4.84 15.21
N ALA A 311 -1.45 -5.72 15.00
CA ALA A 311 -1.97 -6.06 13.68
C ALA A 311 -2.52 -4.83 12.96
N ALA A 312 -3.41 -4.06 13.59
CA ALA A 312 -3.99 -2.85 13.02
C ALA A 312 -2.93 -1.82 12.61
N ALA A 313 -1.86 -1.68 13.38
CA ALA A 313 -0.77 -0.75 13.06
C ALA A 313 -0.05 -1.08 11.73
N THR A 314 0.05 -2.36 11.36
CA THR A 314 0.65 -2.74 10.07
C THR A 314 -0.24 -2.33 8.90
N LEU A 315 -1.57 -2.38 9.07
CA LEU A 315 -2.57 -2.11 8.02
C LEU A 315 -2.74 -0.64 7.68
N TRP A 316 -2.35 0.26 8.59
CA TRP A 316 -2.53 1.72 8.45
C TRP A 316 -1.82 2.31 7.22
N GLN A 317 -0.84 1.60 6.67
CA GLN A 317 -0.10 2.01 5.50
C GLN A 317 0.19 0.82 4.58
N GLU A 318 0.08 1.07 3.27
CA GLU A 318 0.59 0.15 2.26
C GLU A 318 2.12 0.27 2.13
N GLY A 319 2.81 -0.87 2.09
CA GLY A 319 4.26 -0.90 1.98
C GLY A 319 4.69 -0.42 0.59
N GLN A 320 5.30 0.76 0.54
CA GLN A 320 5.74 1.34 -0.72
C GLN A 320 7.24 1.18 -0.95
N PHE A 321 7.58 0.92 -2.21
CA PHE A 321 8.94 0.82 -2.71
C PHE A 321 9.13 1.85 -3.85
N GLY A 322 9.67 3.03 -3.55
CA GLY A 322 9.98 4.06 -4.56
C GLY A 322 9.47 5.49 -4.26
N PHE A 323 9.45 6.35 -5.29
CA PHE A 323 9.32 7.83 -5.19
C PHE A 323 7.89 8.38 -5.06
N ASN A 324 6.86 7.54 -4.97
CA ASN A 324 5.50 8.03 -4.71
C ASN A 324 5.33 8.27 -3.20
N GLY A 325 4.54 9.28 -2.82
CA GLY A 325 4.25 9.57 -1.42
C GLY A 325 3.45 8.44 -0.76
N PRO A 326 3.66 8.18 0.54
CA PRO A 326 3.02 7.08 1.26
C PRO A 326 1.50 7.22 1.24
N ILE A 327 0.80 6.18 0.79
CA ILE A 327 -0.67 6.11 0.88
C ILE A 327 -1.00 5.51 2.25
N THR A 328 -1.66 6.30 3.10
CA THR A 328 -1.97 5.97 4.49
C THR A 328 -3.47 6.11 4.76
N ALA A 329 -4.00 5.37 5.72
CA ALA A 329 -5.41 5.47 6.13
C ALA A 329 -5.77 6.91 6.57
N GLY A 330 -4.87 7.60 7.27
CA GLY A 330 -5.07 8.99 7.69
C GLY A 330 -5.19 9.99 6.54
N SER A 331 -4.62 9.68 5.37
CA SER A 331 -4.67 10.54 4.17
C SER A 331 -5.90 10.34 3.29
N VAL A 332 -6.70 9.28 3.52
CA VAL A 332 -7.92 9.02 2.76
C VAL A 332 -9.02 9.96 3.26
N THR A 333 -9.38 10.95 2.45
CA THR A 333 -10.29 12.03 2.85
C THR A 333 -11.77 11.75 2.56
N ASN A 334 -12.13 10.71 1.80
CA ASN A 334 -13.52 10.35 1.49
C ASN A 334 -13.68 8.84 1.24
N ILE A 335 -14.68 8.23 1.89
CA ILE A 335 -15.46 7.08 1.37
C ILE A 335 -16.92 7.48 1.45
#